data_AF-A0A2W4JYC4-F1
#
_entry.id   AF-A0A2W4JYC4-F1
#
_cell.length_a   1.000
_cell.length_b   1.000
_cell.length_c   1.000
_cell.angle_alpha   90.00
_cell.angle_beta   90.00
_cell.angle_gamma   90.00
#
_symmetry.space_group_name_H-M   'P 1'
#
loop_
_entity.id
_entity.type
_entity.pdbx_description
1 polymer ?
#
loop_
_entity_poly.entity_id
_entity_poly.type
_entity_poly.pdbx_seq_one_letter_code
_entity_poly.pdbx_strand_id
1 'polypeptide(L)' 'MTETPKKVGPLSVAKTVFWSFFGVRRRAEHEADVSRLTPKQVVIAGLIGGVLFVLTIVLVVRVVLHLATG' A
#
# COMPACT_ATOMS: atom_id res chain seq x y z
N MET A 1 0.46 -2.89 35.86
CA MET A 1 -0.08 -3.24 34.52
C MET A 1 1.08 -3.55 33.60
N THR A 2 1.47 -4.82 33.51
CA THR A 2 2.63 -5.29 32.71
C THR A 2 2.11 -6.02 31.47
N GLU A 3 1.92 -5.27 30.38
CA GLU A 3 1.70 -5.87 29.06
C GLU A 3 3.05 -6.43 28.59
N THR A 4 3.18 -7.76 28.54
CA THR A 4 4.37 -8.43 28.01
C THR A 4 4.44 -8.18 26.50
N PRO A 5 5.58 -7.71 25.96
CA PRO A 5 5.68 -7.38 24.55
C PRO A 5 5.53 -8.65 23.73
N LYS A 6 4.36 -8.81 23.10
CA LYS A 6 4.10 -9.84 22.09
C LYS A 6 5.12 -9.64 20.98
N LYS A 7 6.15 -10.50 20.93
CA LYS A 7 7.17 -10.50 19.88
C LYS A 7 6.44 -10.42 18.54
N VAL A 8 6.66 -9.30 17.84
CA VAL A 8 6.10 -9.09 16.51
C VAL A 8 6.74 -10.16 15.63
N GLY A 9 6.00 -11.23 15.36
CA GLY A 9 6.53 -12.34 14.58
C GLY A 9 6.95 -11.83 13.20
N PRO A 10 7.96 -12.44 12.56
CA PRO A 10 8.43 -12.03 11.23
C PRO A 10 7.31 -12.00 10.18
N LEU A 11 6.26 -12.82 10.37
CA LEU A 11 5.03 -12.78 9.58
C LEU A 11 4.23 -11.47 9.73
N SER A 12 4.18 -10.85 10.92
CA SER A 12 3.55 -9.54 11.13
C SER A 12 4.38 -8.40 10.54
N VAL A 13 5.71 -8.55 10.55
CA VAL A 13 6.60 -7.60 9.87
C VAL A 13 6.40 -7.69 8.37
N ALA A 14 6.44 -8.89 7.79
CA ALA A 14 6.15 -9.09 6.36
C ALA A 14 4.75 -8.61 5.97
N LYS A 15 3.72 -8.87 6.78
CA LYS A 15 2.35 -8.40 6.56
C LYS A 15 2.23 -6.88 6.65
N THR A 16 2.89 -6.23 7.62
CA THR A 16 2.96 -4.76 7.73
C THR A 16 3.69 -4.16 6.53
N VAL A 17 4.77 -4.79 6.11
CA VAL A 17 5.59 -4.37 4.99
C VAL A 17 4.81 -4.52 3.67
N PHE A 18 4.10 -5.64 3.47
CA PHE A 18 3.25 -5.89 2.30
C PHE A 18 2.05 -4.93 2.20
N TRP A 19 1.46 -4.55 3.34
CA TRP A 19 0.41 -3.54 3.39
C TRP A 19 0.94 -2.10 3.24
N SER A 20 2.21 -1.87 3.56
CA SER A 20 2.97 -0.69 3.14
C SER A 20 3.21 -0.67 1.62
N PHE A 21 3.48 -1.83 1.02
CA PHE A 21 3.73 -1.96 -0.42
C PHE A 21 2.48 -1.84 -1.28
N PHE A 22 1.32 -2.27 -0.78
CA PHE A 22 0.08 -2.22 -1.54
C PHE A 22 -0.61 -0.84 -1.50
N GLY A 23 -0.25 0.06 -0.57
CA GLY A 23 -0.68 1.47 -0.60
C GLY A 23 -2.19 1.72 -0.46
N VAL A 24 -2.99 0.73 -0.06
CA VAL A 24 -4.47 0.81 0.01
C VAL A 24 -4.95 0.87 1.46
N ARG A 25 -4.41 1.80 2.26
CA ARG A 25 -5.13 2.27 3.47
C ARG A 25 -5.44 3.76 3.43
N ARG A 26 -5.87 4.25 2.26
CA ARG A 26 -6.55 5.54 2.14
C ARG A 26 -8.06 5.45 2.43
N ARG A 27 -8.41 4.77 3.52
CA ARG A 27 -9.62 5.05 4.33
C ARG A 27 -9.00 5.44 5.68
N ALA A 28 -9.09 6.66 6.19
CA ALA A 28 -10.31 7.07 6.84
C ALA A 28 -10.23 8.51 7.40
N GLU A 29 -9.60 9.47 6.72
CA GLU A 29 -9.66 10.87 7.20
C GLU A 29 -9.84 11.87 6.07
N HIS A 30 -10.82 11.64 5.21
CA HIS A 30 -11.36 12.72 4.36
C HIS A 30 -12.90 12.77 4.42
N GLU A 31 -13.55 11.95 5.25
CA GLU A 31 -15.02 11.96 5.37
C GLU A 31 -15.58 13.24 6.03
N ALA A 32 -14.73 14.03 6.71
CA ALA A 32 -15.12 15.35 7.20
C ALA A 32 -15.13 16.44 6.11
N ASP A 33 -14.53 16.20 4.93
CA ASP A 33 -14.37 17.20 3.85
C ASP A 33 -15.04 16.81 2.51
N VAL A 34 -15.71 15.65 2.44
CA VAL A 34 -16.37 15.15 1.20
C VAL A 34 -17.51 16.03 0.71
N SER A 35 -17.97 16.98 1.53
CA SER A 35 -18.97 17.97 1.11
C SER A 35 -18.40 19.06 0.18
N ARG A 36 -17.07 19.13 -0.01
CA ARG A 36 -16.40 20.14 -0.86
C ARG A 36 -15.30 19.62 -1.80
N LEU A 37 -14.99 18.33 -1.81
CA LEU A 37 -13.89 17.79 -2.62
C LEU A 37 -14.25 17.72 -4.11
N THR A 38 -13.70 18.67 -4.89
CA THR A 38 -13.90 18.74 -6.33
C THR A 38 -13.49 17.44 -7.05
N PRO A 39 -14.24 17.00 -8.09
CA PRO A 39 -14.00 15.76 -8.84
C PRO A 39 -12.55 15.58 -9.34
N LYS A 40 -11.83 16.69 -9.55
CA LYS A 40 -10.44 16.73 -9.98
C LYS A 40 -9.50 15.99 -9.02
N GLN A 41 -9.72 16.08 -7.70
CA GLN A 41 -8.86 15.43 -6.71
C GLN A 41 -8.98 13.90 -6.74
N VAL A 42 -10.17 13.39 -7.02
CA VAL A 42 -10.43 11.95 -7.15
C VAL A 42 -9.73 11.38 -8.38
N VAL A 43 -9.76 12.11 -9.51
CA VAL A 43 -9.07 11.70 -10.75
C VAL A 43 -7.56 11.66 -10.55
N ILE A 44 -6.97 12.66 -9.91
CA ILE A 44 -5.54 12.71 -9.63
C ILE A 44 -5.13 11.57 -8.66
N ALA A 45 -5.92 11.33 -7.62
CA ALA A 45 -5.68 10.22 -6.68
C ALA A 45 -5.80 8.85 -7.37
N GLY A 46 -6.79 8.67 -8.25
CA GLY A 46 -6.96 7.45 -9.04
C GLY A 46 -5.82 7.21 -10.02
N LEU A 47 -5.33 8.26 -10.69
CA LEU A 47 -4.20 8.16 -11.60
C LEU A 47 -2.91 7.79 -10.86
N ILE A 48 -2.61 8.46 -9.75
CA ILE A 48 -1.44 8.16 -8.92
C ILE A 48 -1.51 6.72 -8.38
N GLY A 49 -2.68 6.30 -7.88
CA GLY A 49 -2.90 4.92 -7.42
C GLY A 49 -2.73 3.89 -8.54
N GLY A 50 -3.24 4.18 -9.74
CA GLY A 50 -3.12 3.30 -10.91
C GLY A 50 -1.68 3.16 -11.40
N VAL A 51 -0.93 4.27 -11.47
CA VAL A 51 0.49 4.25 -11.85
C VAL A 51 1.31 3.44 -10.84
N LEU A 52 1.12 3.69 -9.54
CA LEU A 52 1.81 2.94 -8.49
C LEU A 52 1.48 1.45 -8.55
N PHE A 53 0.22 1.09 -8.82
CA PHE A 53 -0.20 -0.29 -8.96
C PHE A 53 0.53 -1.01 -10.11
N VAL A 54 0.59 -0.38 -11.29
CA VAL A 54 1.28 -0.96 -12.45
C VAL A 54 2.78 -1.10 -12.18
N LEU A 55 3.41 -0.08 -11.61
CA LEU A 55 4.84 -0.13 -11.27
C LEU A 55 5.16 -1.27 -10.30
N THR A 56 4.31 -1.49 -9.28
CA THR A 56 4.47 -2.61 -8.35
C THR A 56 4.39 -3.96 -9.06
N ILE A 57 3.45 -4.14 -10.00
CA ILE A 57 3.35 -5.37 -10.79
C ILE A 57 4.62 -5.60 -11.61
N VAL A 58 5.08 -4.58 -12.33
CA VAL A 58 6.29 -4.68 -13.16
C VAL A 58 7.52 -5.00 -12.31
N LEU A 59 7.65 -4.39 -11.14
CA LEU A 59 8.75 -4.64 -10.21
C LEU A 59 8.76 -6.11 -9.76
N VAL A 60 7.62 -6.64 -9.35
CA VAL A 60 7.49 -8.05 -8.95
C VAL A 60 7.85 -8.98 -10.09
N VAL A 61 7.35 -8.72 -11.31
CA VAL A 61 7.68 -9.51 -12.49
C VAL A 61 9.18 -9.50 -12.75
N ARG A 62 9.84 -8.35 -12.67
CA ARG A 62 11.30 -8.26 -12.84
C ARG A 62 12.07 -9.04 -11.79
N VAL A 63 11.64 -9.00 -10.52
CA VAL A 63 12.26 -9.79 -9.45
C VAL A 63 12.12 -11.29 -9.74
N VAL A 64 10.93 -11.74 -10.13
CA VAL A 64 10.69 -13.15 -10.49
C VAL A 64 11.52 -13.58 -11.70
N LEU A 65 11.61 -12.73 -12.73
CA LEU A 65 12.46 -13.01 -13.90
C LEU A 65 13.93 -13.12 -13.51
N HIS A 66 14.43 -12.20 -12.68
CA HIS A 66 15.81 -12.25 -12.21
C HIS A 66 16.09 -13.50 -11.37
N LEU A 67 15.14 -13.94 -10.55
CA LEU A 67 15.23 -15.18 -9.77
C LEU A 67 15.18 -16.45 -10.62
N ALA A 68 14.42 -16.44 -11.73
CA ALA A 68 14.26 -17.60 -12.61
C ALA A 68 15.36 -17.71 -13.68
N THR A 69 16.04 -16.61 -13.98
CA THR A 69 17.16 -16.56 -14.95
C THR A 69 18.53 -16.64 -14.26
N GLY A 70 18.55 -16.72 -12.92
CA GLY A 70 19.74 -16.92 -12.10
C GLY A 70 19.98 -18.38 -11.73
#